data_AF-A0A2W4U031-F1
#
_entry.id   AF-A0A2W4U031-F1
#
_cell.length_a   1.000
_cell.length_b   1.000
_cell.length_c   1.000
_cell.angle_alpha   90.00
_cell.angle_beta   90.00
_cell.angle_gamma   90.00
#
_symmetry.space_group_name_H-M   'P 1'
#
loop_
_entity.id
_entity.type
_entity.pdbx_description
1 polymer ?
#
loop_
_entity_poly.entity_id
_entity_poly.type
_entity_poly.pdbx_seq_one_letter_code
_entity_poly.pdbx_strand_id
1 'polypeptide(L)'
;MSPPDWDSLLPTLRNFERTPGLYRVVLREPRPLFEQIGSVMLLATGRPMEGLPAAPAQGHELRRAARFFVRTVMLRPGSDPFTLLGLRPGFEPAQLREHYRLMIRLTHPDFDATGEDWPPGTATRVNLARDLLSSPEKRAEYADALHQRTPLRRPRLLRP
;
A
#
# COMPACT_ATOMS: atom_id res chain seq x y z
N MET A 1 -9.95 3.37 12.90
CA MET A 1 -8.89 4.13 12.22
C MET A 1 -8.86 5.53 12.79
N SER A 2 -7.68 6.06 13.11
CA SER A 2 -7.53 7.50 13.36
C SER A 2 -7.92 8.27 12.10
N PRO A 3 -8.49 9.49 12.23
CA PRO A 3 -8.76 10.31 11.07
C PRO A 3 -7.46 10.57 10.29
N PRO A 4 -7.51 10.53 8.95
CA PRO A 4 -6.34 10.84 8.12
C PRO A 4 -5.86 12.28 8.35
N ASP A 5 -4.56 12.44 8.41
CA ASP A 5 -3.88 13.73 8.29
C ASP A 5 -3.77 14.07 6.80
N TRP A 6 -4.78 14.78 6.30
CA TRP A 6 -4.88 15.19 4.90
C TRP A 6 -3.79 16.18 4.48
N ASP A 7 -3.36 17.04 5.39
CA ASP A 7 -2.37 18.08 5.11
C ASP A 7 -1.00 17.46 4.78
N SER A 8 -0.68 16.35 5.43
CA SER A 8 0.52 15.56 5.10
C SER A 8 0.29 14.59 3.93
N LEU A 9 -0.87 13.94 3.88
CA LEU A 9 -1.15 12.86 2.92
C LEU A 9 -1.27 13.35 1.47
N LEU A 10 -2.10 14.36 1.21
CA LEU A 10 -2.46 14.76 -0.15
C LEU A 10 -1.26 15.36 -0.92
N PRO A 11 -0.45 16.27 -0.35
CA PRO A 11 0.74 16.77 -1.03
C PRO A 11 1.77 15.67 -1.27
N THR A 12 1.97 14.78 -0.30
CA THR A 12 2.89 13.64 -0.42
C THR A 12 2.47 12.72 -1.57
N LEU A 13 1.18 12.43 -1.69
CA LEU A 13 0.66 11.55 -2.73
C LEU A 13 0.85 12.14 -4.13
N ARG A 14 0.55 13.43 -4.31
CA ARG A 14 0.81 14.15 -5.57
C ARG A 14 2.31 14.19 -5.89
N ASN A 15 3.16 14.44 -4.90
CA ASN A 15 4.60 14.49 -5.11
C ASN A 15 5.17 13.11 -5.50
N PHE A 16 4.65 12.04 -4.90
CA PHE A 16 5.01 10.68 -5.25
C PHE A 16 4.66 10.34 -6.71
N GLU A 17 3.47 10.72 -7.18
CA GLU A 17 3.07 10.51 -8.58
C GLU A 17 4.00 11.24 -9.56
N ARG A 18 4.38 12.49 -9.24
CA ARG A 18 5.25 13.31 -10.09
C ARG A 18 6.71 12.83 -10.10
N THR A 19 7.19 12.32 -8.97
CA THR A 19 8.62 12.03 -8.77
C THR A 19 8.85 10.75 -7.97
N PRO A 20 8.37 9.59 -8.45
CA PRO A 20 8.38 8.34 -7.67
C PRO A 20 9.79 7.85 -7.31
N GLY A 21 10.79 8.16 -8.15
CA GLY A 21 12.19 7.77 -7.94
C GLY A 21 12.88 8.47 -6.77
N LEU A 22 12.29 9.52 -6.18
CA LEU A 22 12.85 10.21 -5.03
C LEU A 22 12.74 9.41 -3.73
N TYR A 23 11.82 8.45 -3.67
CA TYR A 23 11.46 7.77 -2.44
C TYR A 23 11.97 6.33 -2.39
N ARG A 24 12.58 5.95 -1.26
CA ARG A 24 13.02 4.58 -1.04
C ARG A 24 11.86 3.75 -0.52
N VAL A 25 10.97 3.35 -1.43
CA VAL A 25 9.75 2.58 -1.10
C VAL A 25 10.01 1.27 -0.35
N VAL A 26 11.18 0.65 -0.53
CA VAL A 26 11.62 -0.52 0.25
C VAL A 26 11.77 -0.20 1.74
N LEU A 27 12.13 1.03 2.07
CA LEU A 27 12.21 1.55 3.44
C LEU A 27 10.88 2.16 3.92
N ARG A 28 9.79 1.95 3.17
CA ARG A 28 8.47 2.56 3.44
C ARG A 28 8.48 4.08 3.44
N GLU A 29 9.24 4.65 2.50
CA GLU A 29 9.21 6.08 2.20
C GLU A 29 8.33 6.36 0.97
N PRO A 30 7.56 7.47 0.96
CA PRO A 30 7.44 8.45 2.04
C PRO A 30 6.51 7.99 3.18
N ARG A 31 6.91 8.24 4.43
CA ARG A 31 6.21 7.77 5.65
C ARG A 31 4.70 8.05 5.65
N PRO A 32 4.21 9.26 5.29
CA PRO A 32 2.77 9.55 5.30
C PRO A 32 1.93 8.57 4.48
N LEU A 33 2.43 8.09 3.33
CA LEU A 33 1.69 7.15 2.48
C LEU A 33 1.59 5.76 3.13
N PHE A 34 2.63 5.32 3.83
CA PHE A 34 2.64 4.01 4.49
C PHE A 34 1.95 4.01 5.86
N GLU A 35 1.97 5.13 6.57
CA GLU A 35 1.28 5.28 7.85
C GLU A 35 -0.24 5.44 7.67
N GLN A 36 -0.65 6.05 6.57
CA GLN A 36 -2.06 6.30 6.23
C GLN A 36 -2.52 5.43 5.04
N ILE A 37 -1.98 4.23 4.91
CA ILE A 37 -2.14 3.37 3.73
C ILE A 37 -3.60 2.98 3.45
N GLY A 38 -4.42 2.81 4.49
CA GLY A 38 -5.86 2.56 4.33
C GLY A 38 -6.56 3.72 3.62
N SER A 39 -6.18 4.96 3.95
CA SER A 39 -6.69 6.17 3.29
C SER A 39 -6.22 6.27 1.84
N VAL A 40 -4.98 5.87 1.54
CA VAL A 40 -4.49 5.75 0.15
C VAL A 40 -5.31 4.75 -0.64
N MET A 41 -5.54 3.55 -0.10
CA MET A 41 -6.37 2.54 -0.76
C MET A 41 -7.81 3.02 -0.96
N LEU A 42 -8.39 3.69 0.04
CA LEU A 42 -9.75 4.22 -0.04
C LEU A 42 -9.86 5.32 -1.10
N LEU A 43 -8.91 6.25 -1.17
CA LEU A 43 -8.81 7.24 -2.27
C LEU A 43 -8.73 6.55 -3.64
N ALA A 44 -7.95 5.47 -3.76
CA ALA A 44 -7.83 4.71 -5.00
C ALA A 44 -9.16 4.09 -5.45
N THR A 45 -10.07 3.76 -4.52
CA THR A 45 -11.42 3.24 -4.86
C THR A 45 -12.32 4.28 -5.52
N GLY A 46 -11.98 5.57 -5.39
CA GLY A 46 -12.79 6.66 -5.93
C GLY A 46 -14.10 6.91 -5.19
N ARG A 47 -14.33 6.26 -4.04
CA ARG A 47 -15.51 6.54 -3.21
C ARG A 47 -15.39 7.91 -2.54
N PRO A 48 -16.50 8.63 -2.37
CA PRO A 48 -16.49 9.87 -1.59
C PRO A 48 -16.01 9.57 -0.16
N MET A 49 -15.11 10.41 0.33
CA MET A 49 -14.57 10.33 1.68
C MET A 49 -15.02 11.54 2.48
N GLU A 50 -15.56 11.28 3.66
CA GLU A 50 -15.94 12.34 4.58
C GLU A 50 -14.70 13.10 5.06
N GLY A 51 -14.81 14.43 5.12
CA GLY A 51 -13.73 15.30 5.60
C GLY A 51 -12.53 15.47 4.65
N LEU A 52 -12.58 14.97 3.41
CA LEU A 52 -11.52 15.21 2.42
C LEU A 52 -11.54 16.68 1.96
N PRO A 53 -10.50 17.49 2.21
CA PRO A 53 -10.47 18.90 1.86
C PRO A 53 -10.11 19.11 0.39
N ALA A 54 -10.89 18.54 -0.53
CA ALA A 54 -10.63 18.59 -1.97
C ALA A 54 -11.90 18.94 -2.75
N ALA A 55 -11.76 19.89 -3.69
CA ALA A 55 -12.83 20.15 -4.65
C ALA A 55 -13.06 18.92 -5.55
N PRO A 56 -14.26 18.73 -6.14
CA PRO A 56 -14.55 17.57 -7.00
C PRO A 56 -13.53 17.34 -8.12
N ALA A 57 -13.04 18.41 -8.76
CA ALA A 57 -12.01 18.34 -9.80
C ALA A 57 -10.67 17.76 -9.30
N GLN A 58 -10.32 18.01 -8.04
CA GLN A 58 -9.11 17.48 -7.40
C GLN A 58 -9.29 16.01 -7.01
N GLY A 59 -10.54 15.55 -6.80
CA GLY A 59 -10.83 14.15 -6.49
C GLY A 59 -10.38 13.17 -7.57
N HIS A 60 -10.46 13.57 -8.86
CA HIS A 60 -9.94 12.75 -9.96
C HIS A 60 -8.41 12.65 -9.94
N GLU A 61 -7.72 13.76 -9.68
CA GLU A 61 -6.26 13.80 -9.58
C GLU A 61 -5.75 12.96 -8.40
N LEU A 62 -6.37 13.11 -7.23
CA LEU A 62 -6.02 12.37 -6.02
C LEU A 62 -6.25 10.87 -6.18
N ARG A 63 -7.37 10.49 -6.81
CA ARG A 63 -7.65 9.08 -7.13
C ARG A 63 -6.58 8.50 -8.05
N ARG A 64 -6.21 9.22 -9.11
CA ARG A 64 -5.17 8.80 -10.05
C ARG A 64 -3.82 8.61 -9.34
N ALA A 65 -3.41 9.57 -8.52
CA ALA A 65 -2.17 9.49 -7.73
C ALA A 65 -2.20 8.33 -6.73
N ALA A 66 -3.34 8.09 -6.07
CA ALA A 66 -3.53 6.95 -5.17
C ALA A 66 -3.37 5.61 -5.88
N ARG A 67 -4.02 5.45 -7.05
CA ARG A 67 -3.90 4.25 -7.87
C ARG A 67 -2.49 4.04 -8.39
N PHE A 68 -1.82 5.12 -8.79
CA PHE A 68 -0.43 5.07 -9.19
C PHE A 68 0.45 4.50 -8.06
N PHE A 69 0.28 4.96 -6.81
CA PHE A 69 0.99 4.41 -5.66
C PHE A 69 0.67 2.92 -5.43
N VAL A 70 -0.61 2.54 -5.40
CA VAL A 70 -1.02 1.14 -5.23
C VAL A 70 -0.38 0.24 -6.29
N ARG A 71 -0.42 0.66 -7.56
CA ARG A 71 0.14 -0.11 -8.68
C ARG A 71 1.67 -0.25 -8.60
N THR A 72 2.37 0.85 -8.35
CA THR A 72 3.85 0.91 -8.44
C THR A 72 4.55 0.45 -7.17
N VAL A 73 3.88 0.49 -6.03
CA VAL A 73 4.47 0.14 -4.73
C VAL A 73 3.90 -1.16 -4.19
N MET A 74 2.57 -1.27 -4.08
CA MET A 74 1.95 -2.42 -3.44
C MET A 74 1.85 -3.61 -4.39
N LEU A 75 1.47 -3.38 -5.64
CA LEU A 75 1.22 -4.41 -6.63
C LEU A 75 2.43 -4.73 -7.53
N ARG A 76 3.58 -4.09 -7.31
CA ARG A 76 4.80 -4.38 -8.08
C ARG A 76 5.12 -5.88 -8.06
N PRO A 77 5.71 -6.42 -9.13
CA PRO A 77 6.25 -7.77 -9.11
C PRO A 77 7.21 -7.95 -7.94
N GLY A 78 7.08 -9.06 -7.22
CA GLY A 78 7.93 -9.37 -6.05
C GLY A 78 7.58 -8.63 -4.76
N SER A 79 6.50 -7.84 -4.70
CA SER A 79 5.99 -7.36 -3.40
C SER A 79 5.69 -8.52 -2.47
N ASP A 80 6.22 -8.43 -1.25
CA ASP A 80 5.89 -9.36 -0.17
C ASP A 80 4.43 -9.17 0.28
N PRO A 81 3.80 -10.18 0.91
CA PRO A 81 2.42 -10.12 1.41
C PRO A 81 2.13 -8.91 2.31
N PHE A 82 3.09 -8.46 3.13
CA PHE A 82 2.88 -7.29 4.00
C PHE A 82 2.84 -6.01 3.18
N THR A 83 3.76 -5.80 2.24
CA THR A 83 3.73 -4.65 1.32
C THR A 83 2.48 -4.67 0.44
N LEU A 84 2.10 -5.83 -0.07
CA LEU A 84 0.94 -6.00 -0.94
C LEU A 84 -0.37 -5.60 -0.26
N LEU A 85 -0.53 -5.90 1.04
CA LEU A 85 -1.70 -5.54 1.84
C LEU A 85 -1.49 -4.27 2.69
N GLY A 86 -0.36 -3.58 2.56
CA GLY A 86 -0.08 -2.38 3.35
C GLY A 86 0.04 -2.62 4.86
N LEU A 87 0.45 -3.81 5.29
CA LEU A 87 0.51 -4.21 6.70
C LEU A 87 1.96 -4.23 7.21
N ARG A 88 2.14 -4.31 8.53
CA ARG A 88 3.42 -4.59 9.21
C ARG A 88 3.26 -5.87 10.03
N PRO A 89 4.31 -6.64 10.33
CA PRO A 89 4.19 -7.92 11.06
C PRO A 89 3.31 -7.89 12.32
N GLY A 90 3.32 -6.79 13.08
CA GLY A 90 2.47 -6.57 14.26
C GLY A 90 1.10 -5.94 13.98
N PHE A 91 0.49 -6.18 12.82
CA PHE A 91 -0.83 -5.63 12.49
C PHE A 91 -1.95 -6.25 13.35
N GLU A 92 -3.01 -5.47 13.58
CA GLU A 92 -4.24 -5.94 14.21
C GLU A 92 -5.12 -6.72 13.22
N PRO A 93 -5.78 -7.82 13.61
CA PRO A 93 -6.61 -8.63 12.69
C PRO A 93 -7.69 -7.84 11.95
N ALA A 94 -8.20 -6.77 12.54
CA ALA A 94 -9.16 -5.87 11.89
C ALA A 94 -8.56 -5.17 10.65
N GLN A 95 -7.28 -4.77 10.70
CA GLN A 95 -6.59 -4.11 9.59
C GLN A 95 -6.45 -5.05 8.39
N LEU A 96 -6.15 -6.33 8.63
CA LEU A 96 -6.08 -7.33 7.55
C LEU A 96 -7.41 -7.43 6.82
N ARG A 97 -8.52 -7.55 7.56
CA ARG A 97 -9.86 -7.65 6.96
C ARG A 97 -10.22 -6.40 6.14
N GLU A 98 -9.91 -5.22 6.69
CA GLU A 98 -10.20 -3.95 6.03
C GLU A 98 -9.38 -3.75 4.75
N HIS A 99 -8.05 -3.89 4.83
CA HIS A 99 -7.16 -3.70 3.68
C HIS A 99 -7.42 -4.75 2.59
N TYR A 100 -7.69 -6.00 2.98
CA TYR A 100 -8.10 -7.04 2.04
C TYR A 100 -9.35 -6.65 1.25
N ARG A 101 -10.40 -6.16 1.93
CA ARG A 101 -11.64 -5.73 1.27
C ARG A 101 -11.40 -4.58 0.29
N LEU A 102 -10.56 -3.61 0.67
CA LEU A 102 -10.19 -2.50 -0.22
C LEU A 102 -9.42 -3.00 -1.44
N MET A 103 -8.43 -3.86 -1.25
CA MET A 103 -7.62 -4.41 -2.34
C MET A 103 -8.43 -5.29 -3.30
N ILE A 104 -9.33 -6.14 -2.81
CA ILE A 104 -10.24 -6.92 -3.68
C ILE A 104 -11.17 -5.99 -4.45
N ARG A 105 -11.73 -4.98 -3.81
CA ARG A 105 -12.59 -4.00 -4.50
C ARG A 105 -11.84 -3.27 -5.60
N LEU A 106 -10.56 -2.97 -5.39
CA LEU A 106 -9.73 -2.35 -6.42
C LEU A 106 -9.46 -3.33 -7.57
N THR A 107 -9.07 -4.57 -7.26
CA THR A 107 -8.34 -5.43 -8.21
C THR A 107 -9.15 -6.57 -8.83
N HIS A 108 -10.38 -6.81 -8.36
CA HIS A 108 -11.25 -7.87 -8.88
C HIS A 108 -12.04 -7.39 -10.09
N PRO A 109 -12.12 -8.19 -11.17
CA PRO A 109 -12.81 -7.80 -12.42
C PRO A 109 -14.30 -7.48 -12.21
N ASP A 110 -14.98 -8.14 -11.27
CA ASP A 110 -16.39 -7.85 -10.97
C ASP A 110 -16.65 -6.42 -10.46
N PHE A 111 -15.61 -5.72 -9.97
CA PHE A 111 -15.72 -4.34 -9.50
C PHE A 111 -15.14 -3.33 -10.49
N ASP A 112 -14.86 -3.76 -11.73
CA ASP A 112 -14.14 -2.97 -12.74
C ASP A 112 -15.01 -1.88 -13.39
N ALA A 113 -15.71 -1.13 -12.55
CA ALA A 113 -16.51 0.04 -12.91
C ALA A 113 -15.65 1.24 -13.34
N THR A 114 -14.33 1.12 -13.32
CA THR A 114 -13.42 2.26 -13.53
C THR A 114 -12.51 2.15 -14.75
N GLY A 115 -12.56 1.00 -15.47
CA GLY A 115 -11.84 0.79 -16.72
C GLY A 115 -10.32 0.88 -16.60
N GLU A 116 -9.77 0.59 -15.42
CA GLU A 116 -8.32 0.64 -15.19
C GLU A 116 -7.80 -0.79 -15.02
N ASP A 117 -7.00 -1.24 -16.00
CA ASP A 117 -6.44 -2.58 -16.02
C ASP A 117 -5.35 -2.72 -14.95
N TRP A 118 -5.71 -3.34 -13.82
CA TRP A 118 -4.72 -3.82 -12.87
C TRP A 118 -3.91 -4.97 -13.49
N PRO A 119 -2.66 -5.21 -13.03
CA PRO A 119 -1.86 -6.31 -13.54
C PRO A 119 -2.61 -7.65 -13.45
N PRO A 120 -2.54 -8.53 -14.46
CA PRO A 120 -3.20 -9.82 -14.43
C PRO A 120 -2.85 -10.64 -13.18
N GLY A 121 -3.83 -11.37 -12.64
CA GLY A 121 -3.65 -12.20 -11.44
C GLY A 121 -3.48 -11.40 -10.13
N THR A 122 -3.70 -10.08 -10.13
CA THR A 122 -3.60 -9.27 -8.91
C THR A 122 -4.56 -9.75 -7.82
N ALA A 123 -5.83 -9.99 -8.13
CA ALA A 123 -6.81 -10.48 -7.16
C ALA A 123 -6.36 -11.81 -6.53
N THR A 124 -5.82 -12.73 -7.33
CA THR A 124 -5.24 -13.99 -6.85
C THR A 124 -4.08 -13.77 -5.88
N ARG A 125 -3.16 -12.84 -6.20
CA ARG A 125 -2.05 -12.49 -5.30
C ARG A 125 -2.56 -11.90 -3.97
N VAL A 126 -3.60 -11.06 -4.02
CA VAL A 126 -4.26 -10.49 -2.82
C VAL A 126 -4.87 -11.60 -1.96
N ASN A 127 -5.55 -12.57 -2.55
CA ASN A 127 -6.11 -13.72 -1.84
C ASN A 127 -5.02 -14.54 -1.14
N LEU A 128 -3.98 -14.92 -1.87
CA LEU A 128 -2.85 -15.70 -1.34
C LEU A 128 -2.14 -14.96 -0.19
N ALA A 129 -1.93 -13.65 -0.33
CA ALA A 129 -1.35 -12.84 0.73
C ALA A 129 -2.23 -12.83 1.98
N ARG A 130 -3.55 -12.66 1.82
CA ARG A 130 -4.50 -12.70 2.93
C ARG A 130 -4.50 -14.06 3.62
N ASP A 131 -4.49 -15.16 2.86
CA ASP A 131 -4.48 -16.51 3.44
C ASP A 131 -3.21 -16.77 4.26
N LEU A 132 -2.05 -16.37 3.74
CA LEU A 132 -0.79 -16.44 4.47
C LEU A 132 -0.84 -15.62 5.76
N LEU A 133 -1.25 -14.35 5.68
CA LEU A 133 -1.25 -13.44 6.81
C LEU A 133 -2.36 -13.74 7.85
N SER A 134 -3.37 -14.51 7.48
CA SER A 134 -4.47 -14.88 8.39
C SER A 134 -4.08 -15.96 9.41
N SER A 135 -3.07 -16.77 9.13
CA SER A 135 -2.49 -17.73 10.09
C SER A 135 -1.36 -17.05 10.87
N PRO A 136 -1.46 -16.97 12.21
CA PRO A 136 -0.39 -16.41 13.03
C PRO A 136 0.96 -17.11 12.82
N GLU A 137 0.94 -18.43 12.64
CA GLU A 137 2.12 -19.27 12.47
C GLU A 137 2.81 -18.97 11.13
N LYS A 138 2.07 -19.05 10.02
CA LYS A 138 2.59 -18.75 8.67
C LYS A 138 3.09 -17.32 8.57
N ARG A 139 2.40 -16.38 9.22
CA ARG A 139 2.80 -14.98 9.29
C ARG A 139 4.13 -14.79 10.02
N ALA A 140 4.31 -15.45 11.17
CA ALA A 140 5.54 -15.36 11.96
C ALA A 140 6.73 -15.95 11.17
N GLU A 141 6.56 -17.16 10.62
CA GLU A 141 7.58 -17.82 9.80
C GLU A 141 8.00 -16.94 8.59
N TYR A 142 7.01 -16.37 7.90
CA TYR A 142 7.29 -15.48 6.76
C TYR A 142 8.01 -14.19 7.19
N ALA A 143 7.60 -13.59 8.32
CA ALA A 143 8.26 -12.40 8.86
C ALA A 143 9.73 -12.69 9.21
N ASP A 144 10.02 -13.82 9.83
CA ASP A 144 11.40 -14.22 10.17
C ASP A 144 12.24 -14.44 8.91
N ALA A 145 11.69 -15.14 7.91
CA ALA A 145 12.35 -15.33 6.62
C ALA A 145 12.65 -14.00 5.91
N LEU A 146 11.75 -13.01 6.01
CA LEU A 146 11.95 -11.68 5.43
C LEU A 146 13.09 -10.91 6.11
N HIS A 147 13.22 -11.01 7.43
CA HIS A 147 14.33 -10.42 8.17
C HIS A 147 15.67 -11.04 7.77
N GLN A 148 15.72 -12.37 7.62
CA GLN A 148 16.94 -13.07 7.21
C GLN A 148 17.38 -12.74 5.77
N ARG A 149 16.42 -12.46 4.89
CA ARG A 149 16.67 -12.08 3.49
C ARG A 149 17.09 -10.62 3.31
N THR A 150 16.92 -9.78 4.32
CA THR A 150 17.34 -8.38 4.27
C THR A 150 18.80 -8.33 4.74
N PRO A 151 19.81 -8.25 3.85
CA PRO A 151 21.18 -8.14 4.30
C PRO A 151 21.32 -6.87 5.13
N LEU A 152 21.64 -7.03 6.42
CA LEU A 152 22.11 -5.94 7.25
C LEU A 152 23.30 -5.31 6.52
N ARG A 153 23.10 -4.12 5.93
CA ARG A 153 24.21 -3.31 5.43
C ARG A 153 25.11 -3.04 6.62
N ARG A 154 26.21 -3.80 6.73
CA ARG A 154 27.30 -3.47 7.66
C ARG A 154 27.71 -2.03 7.38
N PRO A 155 27.81 -1.15 8.41
CA PRO A 155 28.40 0.16 8.18
C PRO A 155 29.81 -0.08 7.64
N ARG A 156 30.13 0.50 6.48
CA ARG A 156 31.50 0.60 6.02
C ARG A 156 32.22 1.46 7.06
N LEU A 157 32.93 0.82 7.99
CA LEU A 157 33.95 1.49 8.78
C LEU A 157 34.95 2.05 7.77
N LEU A 158 34.95 3.37 7.59
CA LEU A 158 36.06 4.09 6.97
C LEU A 158 37.28 3.75 7.83
N ARG A 159 38.19 2.94 7.26
CA ARG A 159 39.51 2.77 7.84
C ARG A 159 40.29 4.10 7.67
N PRO A 160 41.10 4.46 8.68
CA PRO A 160 41.80 5.74 8.74
C PRO A 160 42.83 5.91 7.62
#